data_AF-A0A927NDQ6-F1
#
_entry.id   AF-A0A927NDQ6-F1
#
_cell.length_a   1.000
_cell.length_b   1.000
_cell.length_c   1.000
_cell.angle_alpha   90.00
_cell.angle_beta   90.00
_cell.angle_gamma   90.00
#
_symmetry.space_group_name_H-M   'P 1'
#
loop_
_entity.id
_entity.type
_entity.pdbx_description
1 polymer ?
#
loop_
_entity_poly.entity_id
_entity_poly.type
_entity_poly.pdbx_seq_one_letter_code
_entity_poly.pdbx_strand_id
1 'polypeptide(L)' 'MREFVFYTEEGCTESPTGETVENLQILGFAMGADEENARKILLKENPWIIECGFNERGIISKEIIVD' A
#
# COMPACT_ATOMS: atom_id res chain seq x y z
N MET A 1 15.12 5.95 10.43
CA MET A 1 13.73 5.52 10.21
C MET A 1 13.28 6.19 8.93
N ARG A 2 12.79 5.40 7.97
CA ARG A 2 12.48 5.81 6.60
C ARG A 2 11.00 5.59 6.36
N GLU A 3 10.37 6.48 5.59
CA GLU A 3 8.96 6.39 5.24
C GLU A 3 8.80 5.69 3.89
N PHE A 4 7.81 4.80 3.79
CA PHE A 4 7.50 4.09 2.56
C PHE A 4 6.01 4.22 2.25
N VAL A 5 5.69 4.39 0.97
CA VAL A 5 4.34 4.21 0.42
C VAL A 5 4.22 2.82 -0.18
N PHE A 6 3.08 2.18 0.05
CA PHE A 6 2.75 0.87 -0.49
C PHE A 6 1.50 0.97 -1.35
N TYR A 7 1.54 0.36 -2.53
CA TYR A 7 0.45 0.39 -3.51
C TYR A 7 0.37 -0.91 -4.29
N THR A 8 -0.77 -1.14 -4.93
CA THR A 8 -1.06 -2.37 -5.69
C THR A 8 -1.68 -2.04 -7.05
N GLU A 9 -1.50 -2.97 -7.99
CA GLU A 9 -2.22 -3.03 -9.27
C GLU A 9 -3.54 -3.80 -9.16
N GLU A 10 -3.81 -4.43 -8.01
CA GLU A 10 -5.02 -5.21 -7.77
C GLU A 10 -6.21 -4.34 -7.35
N GLY A 11 -7.41 -4.85 -7.64
CA GLY A 11 -8.66 -4.18 -7.30
C GLY A 11 -9.02 -3.11 -8.33
N CYS A 12 -10.05 -2.34 -8.02
CA CYS A 12 -10.48 -1.22 -8.83
C CYS A 12 -10.79 -0.03 -7.93
N THR A 13 -10.48 1.16 -8.41
CA THR A 13 -10.70 2.40 -7.64
C THR A 13 -12.01 3.03 -8.07
N GLU A 14 -12.82 3.45 -7.11
CA GLU A 14 -14.01 4.26 -7.39
C GLU A 14 -13.65 5.75 -7.33
N SER A 15 -13.95 6.48 -8.40
CA SER A 15 -13.77 7.93 -8.47
C SER A 15 -14.81 8.67 -7.60
N PRO A 16 -14.61 9.97 -7.29
CA PRO A 16 -15.60 10.76 -6.54
C PRO A 16 -16.99 10.86 -7.19
N THR A 17 -17.11 10.53 -8.48
CA THR A 17 -18.37 10.49 -9.22
C THR A 17 -19.00 9.09 -9.31
N GLY A 18 -18.37 8.07 -8.67
CA GLY A 18 -18.85 6.69 -8.67
C GLY A 18 -18.41 5.87 -9.90
N GLU A 19 -17.53 6.40 -10.74
CA GLU A 19 -16.98 5.63 -11.88
C GLU A 19 -15.84 4.75 -11.40
N THR A 20 -15.88 3.47 -11.78
CA THR A 20 -14.76 2.54 -11.59
C THR A 20 -13.64 2.87 -12.59
N VAL A 21 -12.43 3.08 -12.07
CA VAL A 21 -11.23 3.37 -12.87
C VAL A 21 -10.13 2.37 -12.55
N GLU A 22 -9.41 1.97 -13.60
CA GLU A 22 -8.20 1.17 -13.49
C GLU A 22 -7.02 2.08 -13.14
N ASN A 23 -6.52 2.01 -11.91
CA ASN A 23 -5.32 2.74 -11.46
C ASN A 23 -4.53 1.93 -10.41
N LEU A 24 -3.39 2.48 -9.99
CA LEU A 24 -2.69 1.99 -8.82
C LEU A 24 -3.37 2.50 -7.54
N GLN A 25 -3.75 1.58 -6.66
CA GLN A 25 -4.35 1.90 -5.38
C GLN A 25 -3.29 1.96 -4.28
N ILE A 26 -3.26 3.05 -3.51
CA ILE A 26 -2.44 3.15 -2.30
C ILE A 26 -3.07 2.29 -1.20
N LEU A 27 -2.28 1.39 -0.64
CA LEU A 27 -2.66 0.57 0.51
C LEU A 27 -2.31 1.23 1.84
N GLY A 28 -1.26 2.07 1.85
CA GLY A 28 -0.93 2.87 3.02
C GLY A 28 0.52 3.33 3.04
N PHE A 29 0.88 3.96 4.16
CA PHE A 29 2.21 4.45 4.46
C PHE A 29 2.71 3.76 5.72
N ALA A 30 3.99 3.43 5.78
CA ALA A 30 4.59 2.89 6.99
C ALA A 30 6.03 3.34 7.16
N MET A 31 6.42 3.55 8.43
CA MET A 31 7.79 3.85 8.82
C MET A 31 8.54 2.56 9.15
N GLY A 32 9.77 2.42 8.68
CA GLY A 32 10.61 1.26 8.99
C GLY A 32 12.10 1.57 9.01
N ALA A 33 12.89 0.63 9.53
CA ALA A 33 14.35 0.68 9.35
C ALA A 33 14.75 0.48 7.87
N ASP A 34 14.00 -0.36 7.17
CA ASP A 34 14.11 -0.71 5.76
C ASP A 34 12.71 -1.05 5.20
N GLU A 35 12.66 -1.38 3.89
CA GLU A 35 11.41 -1.73 3.20
C GLU A 35 10.70 -2.93 3.84
N GLU A 36 11.45 -3.99 4.20
CA GLU A 36 10.87 -5.22 4.73
C GLU A 36 10.24 -4.97 6.10
N ASN A 37 10.92 -4.21 6.95
CA ASN A 37 10.41 -3.81 8.24
C ASN A 37 9.17 -2.92 8.11
N ALA A 38 9.18 -1.94 7.21
CA ALA A 38 8.03 -1.09 6.92
C ALA A 38 6.83 -1.90 6.39
N ARG A 39 7.06 -2.89 5.52
CA ARG A 39 6.02 -3.80 5.01
C ARG A 39 5.37 -4.62 6.12
N LYS A 40 6.17 -5.17 7.04
CA LYS A 40 5.65 -5.91 8.20
C LYS A 40 4.80 -5.01 9.10
N ILE A 41 5.21 -3.76 9.28
CA ILE A 41 4.45 -2.77 10.05
C ILE A 41 3.13 -2.44 9.34
N LEU A 42 3.15 -2.17 8.03
CA LEU A 42 1.95 -1.93 7.23
C LEU A 42 0.92 -3.04 7.41
N LEU A 43 1.31 -4.31 7.18
CA LEU A 43 0.39 -5.45 7.24
C LEU A 43 -0.13 -5.72 8.66
N LYS A 44 0.70 -5.45 9.67
CA LYS A 44 0.28 -5.57 11.07
C LYS A 44 -0.76 -4.51 11.46
N GLU A 45 -0.59 -3.29 10.98
CA GLU A 45 -1.48 -2.17 11.29
C GLU A 45 -2.74 -2.15 10.39
N ASN A 46 -2.67 -2.81 9.23
CA ASN A 46 -3.74 -2.84 8.22
C ASN A 46 -4.09 -4.30 7.85
N PRO A 47 -4.66 -5.09 8.78
CA PRO A 47 -5.01 -6.48 8.51
C PRO A 47 -6.03 -6.63 7.37
N TRP A 48 -6.84 -5.58 7.13
CA TRP A 48 -7.81 -5.52 6.03
C TRP A 48 -7.19 -5.78 4.66
N ILE A 49 -5.90 -5.48 4.46
CA ILE A 49 -5.20 -5.74 3.19
C ILE A 49 -5.26 -7.25 2.87
N ILE A 50 -4.97 -8.10 3.85
CA ILE A 50 -5.00 -9.55 3.65
C ILE A 50 -6.44 -10.08 3.74
N GLU A 51 -7.25 -9.54 4.65
CA GLU A 51 -8.65 -9.97 4.83
C GLU A 51 -9.53 -9.70 3.59
N CYS A 52 -9.25 -8.63 2.85
CA CYS A 52 -9.90 -8.32 1.57
C CYS A 52 -9.29 -9.05 0.36
N GLY A 53 -8.25 -9.85 0.57
CA GLY A 53 -7.69 -10.75 -0.45
C GLY A 53 -6.60 -10.16 -1.34
N PHE A 54 -6.00 -9.01 -0.99
CA PHE A 54 -4.85 -8.47 -1.73
C PHE A 54 -3.65 -9.41 -1.60
N ASN A 55 -2.92 -9.63 -2.70
CA ASN A 55 -1.75 -10.48 -2.70
C ASN A 55 -0.54 -9.72 -2.12
N GLU A 56 -0.05 -10.17 -0.97
CA GLU A 56 1.14 -9.59 -0.33
C GLU A 56 2.36 -9.46 -1.27
N ARG A 57 2.54 -10.42 -2.18
CA ARG A 57 3.63 -10.41 -3.17
C ARG A 57 3.40 -9.43 -4.32
N GLY A 58 2.16 -9.01 -4.54
CA GLY A 58 1.77 -7.98 -5.51
C GLY A 58 1.93 -6.56 -5.00
N ILE A 59 2.14 -6.37 -3.69
CA ILE A 59 2.29 -5.04 -3.09
C ILE A 59 3.66 -4.45 -3.47
N ILE A 60 3.64 -3.33 -4.17
CA ILE A 60 4.79 -2.54 -4.56
C ILE A 60 5.06 -1.49 -3.47
N SER A 61 6.33 -1.11 -3.29
CA SER A 61 6.69 -0.06 -2.35
C SER A 61 7.71 0.92 -2.93
N LYS A 62 7.72 2.15 -2.40
CA LYS A 62 8.73 3.18 -2.65
C LYS A 62 9.03 3.95 -1.38
N GLU A 63 10.30 4.25 -1.15
CA GLU A 63 10.70 5.19 -0.09
C GLU A 63 10.29 6.62 -0.47
N ILE A 64 9.78 7.36 0.50
CA ILE A 64 9.47 8.78 0.40
C ILE A 64 10.69 9.56 0.90
N ILE A 65 11.22 10.42 0.03
CA ILE A 65 12.28 11.37 0.36
C ILE A 65 11.63 12.75 0.34
N VAL A 66 11.65 13.43 1.48
CA VAL A 66 11.13 14.80 1.62
C VAL A 66 12.33 15.73 1.70
N ASP A 67 12.38 16.71 0.79
CA ASP A 67 13.42 17.76 0.73
C ASP A 67 13.19 18.86 1.79
#